data_AF-A0A9E6JHS8-F1
#
_entry.id   AF-A0A9E6JHS8-F1
#
_cell.length_a   1.000
_cell.length_b   1.000
_cell.length_c   1.000
_cell.angle_alpha   90.00
_cell.angle_beta   90.00
_cell.angle_gamma   90.00
#
_symmetry.space_group_name_H-M   'P 1'
#
loop_
_entity.id
_entity.type
_entity.pdbx_description
1 polymer ?
#
loop_
_entity_poly.entity_id
_entity_poly.type
_entity_poly.pdbx_seq_one_letter_code
_entity_poly.pdbx_strand_id
1 'polypeptide(L)'
;MMRVNDMVGRCRAEIREIMPWNLVDRMKENPELLILDVREPKEFAAMHIPGSINVPRGVLESACEWDFEDTVPELVLAREREVVVVCRSGRRSAFAAWTMQQLGYASVASLKTGLRGWNDYEEPLQNGAGETVDAEIADDFFLSKVRPEQRAPVADR
;
A
#
# COMPACT_ATOMS: atom_id res chain seq x y z
N MET A 1 1.95 15.00 -23.22
CA MET A 1 1.01 14.70 -22.12
C MET A 1 1.72 13.83 -21.10
N MET A 2 1.51 14.09 -19.80
CA MET A 2 2.05 13.28 -18.71
C MET A 2 1.34 11.93 -18.62
N ARG A 3 2.09 10.85 -18.40
CA ARG A 3 1.56 9.49 -18.18
C ARG A 3 1.51 9.16 -16.69
N VAL A 4 0.73 8.14 -16.33
CA VAL A 4 0.60 7.66 -14.94
C VAL A 4 1.96 7.32 -14.31
N ASN A 5 2.87 6.69 -15.07
CA ASN A 5 4.20 6.37 -14.57
C ASN A 5 5.03 7.63 -14.27
N ASP A 6 4.84 8.72 -15.02
CA ASP A 6 5.51 10.00 -14.76
C ASP A 6 4.98 10.61 -13.47
N MET A 7 3.66 10.55 -13.25
CA MET A 7 3.03 11.03 -12.00
C MET A 7 3.53 10.24 -10.78
N VAL A 8 3.57 8.90 -10.86
CA VAL A 8 4.12 8.06 -9.79
C VAL A 8 5.61 8.37 -9.57
N GLY A 9 6.37 8.57 -10.65
CA GLY A 9 7.78 8.94 -10.58
C GLY A 9 8.03 10.23 -9.81
N ARG A 10 7.17 11.23 -9.98
CA ARG A 10 7.23 12.49 -9.21
C ARG A 10 6.97 12.27 -7.72
N CYS A 11 5.95 11.50 -7.35
CA CYS A 11 5.72 11.19 -5.93
C CYS A 11 6.91 10.45 -5.34
N ARG A 12 7.47 9.46 -6.05
CA ARG A 12 8.64 8.70 -5.60
C ARG A 12 9.90 9.53 -5.39
N ALA A 13 10.03 10.67 -6.06
CA ALA A 13 11.16 11.58 -5.86
C ALA A 13 11.08 12.34 -4.52
N GLU A 14 9.88 12.49 -3.95
CA GLU A 14 9.61 13.31 -2.76
C GLU A 14 9.36 12.48 -1.49
N ILE A 15 9.14 11.17 -1.63
CA ILE A 15 8.83 10.26 -0.52
C ILE A 15 9.97 9.29 -0.25
N ARG A 16 9.97 8.69 0.94
CA ARG A 16 10.76 7.49 1.22
C ARG A 16 10.06 6.25 0.66
N GLU A 17 10.86 5.34 0.13
CA GLU A 17 10.44 3.97 -0.19
C GLU A 17 11.30 2.99 0.61
N ILE A 18 10.68 1.92 1.12
CA ILE A 18 11.39 0.79 1.75
C ILE A 18 11.07 -0.50 1.00
N MET A 19 12.01 -1.45 1.01
CA MET A 19 11.78 -2.78 0.43
C MET A 19 11.09 -3.71 1.44
N PRO A 20 10.42 -4.79 0.98
CA PRO A 20 9.75 -5.75 1.87
C PRO A 20 10.62 -6.28 3.01
N TRP A 21 11.85 -6.72 2.72
CA TRP A 21 12.76 -7.22 3.76
C TRP A 21 13.12 -6.15 4.81
N ASN A 22 13.19 -4.87 4.43
CA ASN A 22 13.42 -3.80 5.40
C ASN A 22 12.21 -3.59 6.31
N LEU A 23 10.99 -3.76 5.79
CA LEU A 23 9.78 -3.69 6.63
C LEU A 23 9.78 -4.82 7.66
N VAL A 24 10.19 -6.03 7.29
CA VAL A 24 10.26 -7.17 8.23
C VAL A 24 11.19 -6.88 9.41
N ASP A 25 12.37 -6.31 9.15
CA ASP A 25 13.28 -5.91 10.21
C ASP A 25 12.69 -4.77 11.04
N ARG A 26 12.04 -3.80 10.39
CA ARG A 26 11.43 -2.67 11.07
C ARG A 26 10.27 -3.05 11.98
N MET A 27 9.47 -4.03 11.59
CA MET A 27 8.40 -4.60 12.42
C MET A 27 8.94 -5.23 13.71
N LYS A 28 10.16 -5.80 13.68
CA LYS A 28 10.82 -6.36 14.88
C LYS A 28 11.40 -5.26 15.76
N GLU A 29 11.95 -4.20 15.17
CA GLU A 29 12.58 -3.09 15.88
C GLU A 29 11.57 -2.11 16.50
N ASN A 30 10.43 -1.90 15.84
CA ASN A 30 9.44 -0.91 16.21
C ASN A 30 8.03 -1.53 16.25
N PRO A 31 7.60 -2.07 17.41
CA PRO A 31 6.26 -2.63 17.57
C PRO A 31 5.12 -1.62 17.37
N GLU A 32 5.40 -0.32 17.47
CA GLU A 32 4.43 0.77 17.28
C GLU A 32 4.33 1.21 15.81
N LEU A 33 5.13 0.62 14.90
CA LEU A 33 5.06 0.90 13.46
C LEU A 33 3.65 0.58 12.94
N LEU A 34 3.07 1.53 12.21
CA LEU A 34 1.77 1.35 11.59
C LEU A 34 1.93 0.90 10.14
N ILE A 35 1.30 -0.22 9.78
CA ILE A 35 1.20 -0.66 8.40
C ILE A 35 -0.19 -0.28 7.88
N LEU A 36 -0.23 0.62 6.91
CA LEU A 36 -1.46 1.14 6.32
C LEU A 36 -1.67 0.55 4.91
N ASP A 37 -2.65 -0.32 4.75
CA ASP A 37 -3.03 -0.84 3.44
C ASP A 37 -4.10 0.04 2.78
N VAL A 38 -3.75 0.66 1.66
CA VAL A 38 -4.64 1.57 0.90
C VAL A 38 -5.36 0.92 -0.27
N ARG A 39 -5.40 -0.42 -0.32
CA ARG A 39 -6.22 -1.17 -1.28
C ARG A 39 -7.69 -1.14 -0.89
N GLU A 40 -8.53 -1.59 -1.81
CA GLU A 40 -9.95 -1.74 -1.55
C GLU A 40 -10.21 -2.81 -0.49
N PRO A 41 -11.30 -2.72 0.30
CA PRO A 41 -11.56 -3.65 1.40
C PRO A 41 -11.63 -5.12 0.97
N LYS A 42 -12.11 -5.38 -0.25
CA LYS A 42 -12.15 -6.73 -0.82
C LYS A 42 -10.74 -7.27 -1.12
N GLU A 43 -9.81 -6.43 -1.57
CA GLU A 43 -8.42 -6.84 -1.78
C GLU A 43 -7.75 -7.15 -0.44
N PHE A 44 -8.02 -6.33 0.59
CA PHE A 44 -7.49 -6.51 1.95
C PHE A 44 -8.04 -7.77 2.63
N ALA A 45 -9.35 -7.97 2.56
CA ALA A 45 -10.02 -9.15 3.14
C ALA A 45 -9.58 -10.46 2.49
N ALA A 46 -9.22 -10.44 1.21
CA ALA A 46 -8.65 -11.62 0.55
C ALA A 46 -7.28 -11.97 1.13
N MET A 47 -6.40 -10.98 1.27
CA MET A 47 -5.11 -11.13 1.93
C MET A 47 -4.47 -9.78 2.24
N HIS A 48 -3.72 -9.69 3.34
CA HIS A 48 -2.98 -8.50 3.79
C HIS A 48 -1.80 -8.88 4.68
N ILE A 49 -0.94 -7.90 5.00
CA ILE A 49 0.18 -8.09 5.94
C ILE A 49 -0.39 -8.20 7.36
N PRO A 50 -0.01 -9.20 8.17
CA PRO A 50 -0.46 -9.31 9.56
C PRO A 50 -0.25 -8.01 10.35
N GLY A 51 -1.28 -7.58 11.09
CA GLY A 51 -1.25 -6.36 11.90
C GLY A 51 -1.41 -5.05 11.12
N SER A 52 -1.61 -5.10 9.80
CA SER A 52 -1.96 -3.90 9.03
C SER A 52 -3.42 -3.49 9.22
N ILE A 53 -3.70 -2.19 9.06
CA ILE A 53 -5.06 -1.64 9.00
C ILE A 53 -5.42 -1.28 7.55
N ASN A 54 -6.71 -1.28 7.22
CA ASN A 54 -7.18 -0.93 5.87
C ASN A 54 -7.88 0.42 5.84
N VAL A 55 -7.38 1.33 5.01
CA VAL A 55 -8.05 2.59 4.66
C VAL A 55 -7.91 2.81 3.16
N PRO A 56 -8.98 2.61 2.36
CA PRO A 56 -8.90 2.70 0.91
C PRO A 56 -8.38 4.06 0.45
N ARG A 57 -7.55 4.08 -0.61
CA ARG A 57 -6.96 5.32 -1.12
C ARG A 57 -7.99 6.42 -1.37
N GLY A 58 -9.21 6.09 -1.78
CA GLY A 58 -10.26 7.07 -2.11
C GLY A 58 -10.76 7.93 -0.94
N VAL A 59 -10.55 7.48 0.30
CA VAL A 59 -11.00 8.18 1.53
C VAL A 59 -9.84 8.52 2.47
N LEU A 60 -8.59 8.41 1.98
CA LEU A 60 -7.41 8.54 2.83
C LEU A 60 -7.33 9.92 3.48
N GLU A 61 -7.58 10.98 2.71
CA GLU A 61 -7.49 12.36 3.19
C GLU A 61 -8.48 12.64 4.33
N SER A 62 -9.74 12.20 4.20
CA SER A 62 -10.76 12.34 5.26
C SER A 62 -10.45 11.44 6.47
N ALA A 63 -9.94 10.23 6.24
CA ALA A 63 -9.58 9.32 7.32
C ALA A 63 -8.43 9.81 8.22
N CYS A 64 -7.57 10.69 7.69
CA CYS A 64 -6.41 11.27 8.40
C CYS A 64 -6.75 12.52 9.24
N GLU A 65 -7.99 12.99 9.24
CA GLU A 65 -8.45 14.20 9.94
C GLU A 65 -9.63 13.89 10.88
N TRP A 66 -9.83 14.72 11.90
CA TRP A 66 -11.04 14.67 12.73
C TRP A 66 -12.24 15.28 12.01
N ASP A 67 -13.44 14.95 12.48
CA ASP A 67 -14.73 15.52 12.04
C ASP A 67 -15.15 15.15 10.60
N PHE A 68 -14.66 14.02 10.07
CA PHE A 68 -15.14 13.39 8.83
C PHE A 68 -15.81 12.04 9.09
N GLU A 69 -16.73 11.63 8.21
CA GLU A 69 -17.40 10.31 8.32
C GLU A 69 -16.39 9.15 8.24
N ASP A 70 -15.36 9.29 7.41
CA ASP A 70 -14.31 8.27 7.24
C ASP A 70 -13.19 8.35 8.29
N THR A 71 -13.31 9.22 9.31
CA THR A 71 -12.25 9.44 10.31
C THR A 71 -11.77 8.11 10.89
N VAL A 72 -10.46 7.87 10.84
CA VAL A 72 -9.82 6.75 11.52
C VAL A 72 -8.98 7.31 12.67
N PRO A 73 -9.47 7.27 13.93
CA PRO A 73 -8.76 7.85 15.07
C PRO A 73 -7.30 7.43 15.19
N GLU A 74 -7.00 6.15 14.89
CA GLU A 74 -5.61 5.66 14.88
C GLU A 74 -4.73 6.39 13.88
N LEU A 75 -5.24 6.70 12.69
CA LEU A 75 -4.49 7.49 11.70
C LEU A 75 -4.31 8.92 12.15
N VAL A 76 -5.35 9.58 12.67
CA VAL A 76 -5.24 10.98 13.11
C VAL A 76 -4.19 11.13 14.20
N LEU A 77 -4.09 10.15 15.11
CA LEU A 77 -3.12 10.10 16.19
C LEU A 77 -1.72 9.60 15.77
N ALA A 78 -1.57 9.05 14.55
CA ALA A 78 -0.33 8.45 14.07
C ALA A 78 0.63 9.41 13.35
N ARG A 79 0.42 10.74 13.42
CA ARG A 79 1.24 11.73 12.68
C ARG A 79 2.73 11.67 13.00
N GLU A 80 3.07 11.37 14.25
CA GLU A 80 4.46 11.21 14.71
C GLU A 80 4.93 9.74 14.69
N ARG A 81 4.04 8.78 14.39
CA ARG A 81 4.39 7.36 14.27
C ARG A 81 5.12 7.11 12.95
N GLU A 82 5.90 6.05 12.93
CA GLU A 82 6.39 5.49 11.67
C GLU A 82 5.25 4.76 10.97
N VAL A 83 4.93 5.19 9.74
CA VAL A 83 3.87 4.62 8.92
C VAL A 83 4.43 4.08 7.62
N VAL A 84 4.14 2.82 7.33
CA VAL A 84 4.47 2.19 6.05
C VAL A 84 3.19 1.92 5.28
N VAL A 85 3.06 2.59 4.14
CA VAL A 85 1.87 2.51 3.29
C VAL A 85 2.04 1.42 2.25
N VAL A 86 1.08 0.53 2.17
CA VAL A 86 1.09 -0.65 1.30
C VAL A 86 -0.06 -0.55 0.30
N CYS A 87 0.18 -1.01 -0.92
CA CYS A 87 -0.88 -1.33 -1.86
C CYS A 87 -0.52 -2.57 -2.67
N ARG A 88 -1.26 -2.89 -3.74
CA ARG A 88 -0.95 -4.08 -4.55
C ARG A 88 0.48 -4.10 -5.12
N SER A 89 0.96 -2.99 -5.69
CA SER A 89 2.19 -2.99 -6.49
C SER A 89 3.12 -1.78 -6.26
N GLY A 90 2.94 -1.03 -5.17
CA GLY A 90 3.76 0.15 -4.87
C GLY A 90 3.43 1.42 -5.67
N ARG A 91 2.29 1.48 -6.37
CA ARG A 91 1.85 2.68 -7.14
C ARG A 91 0.88 3.56 -6.36
N ARG A 92 -0.24 2.98 -5.89
CA ARG A 92 -1.22 3.69 -5.05
C ARG A 92 -0.59 4.15 -3.73
N SER A 93 0.29 3.35 -3.14
CA SER A 93 0.99 3.66 -1.90
C SER A 93 1.96 4.83 -2.07
N ALA A 94 2.58 5.01 -3.25
CA ALA A 94 3.43 6.16 -3.50
C ALA A 94 2.64 7.48 -3.47
N PHE A 95 1.46 7.50 -4.11
CA PHE A 95 0.56 8.66 -4.00
C PHE A 95 0.06 8.87 -2.56
N ALA A 96 -0.33 7.80 -1.87
CA ALA A 96 -0.81 7.87 -0.49
C ALA A 96 0.26 8.40 0.47
N ALA A 97 1.47 7.86 0.41
CA ALA A 97 2.59 8.30 1.24
C ALA A 97 2.92 9.78 0.99
N TRP A 98 2.90 10.21 -0.28
CA TRP A 98 3.10 11.61 -0.62
C TRP A 98 1.99 12.50 -0.03
N THR A 99 0.73 12.10 -0.17
CA THR A 99 -0.42 12.79 0.42
C THR A 99 -0.30 12.89 1.95
N MET A 100 0.01 11.79 2.64
CA MET A 100 0.18 11.79 4.10
C MET A 100 1.34 12.69 4.54
N GLN A 101 2.44 12.74 3.79
CA GLN A 101 3.52 13.69 4.06
C GLN A 101 3.03 15.14 3.96
N GLN A 102 2.21 15.48 2.94
CA GLN A 102 1.60 16.82 2.83
C GLN A 102 0.63 17.12 3.96
N LEU A 103 -0.05 16.10 4.48
CA LEU A 103 -0.91 16.21 5.66
C LEU A 103 -0.11 16.31 6.96
N GLY A 104 1.23 16.25 6.95
CA GLY A 104 2.05 16.48 8.14
C GLY A 104 2.42 15.23 8.93
N TYR A 105 2.34 14.04 8.34
CA TYR A 105 2.93 12.85 8.95
C TYR A 105 4.46 12.91 8.84
N ALA A 106 5.14 12.83 9.98
CA ALA A 106 6.58 13.04 10.10
C ALA A 106 7.41 11.89 9.50
N SER A 107 6.91 10.65 9.59
CA SER A 107 7.64 9.47 9.14
C SER A 107 6.75 8.53 8.34
N VAL A 108 6.57 8.83 7.04
CA VAL A 108 5.85 7.97 6.11
C VAL A 108 6.78 7.38 5.06
N ALA A 109 6.59 6.12 4.72
CA ALA A 109 7.24 5.47 3.60
C ALA A 109 6.22 4.65 2.79
N SER A 110 6.43 4.55 1.47
CA SER A 110 5.71 3.59 0.64
C SER A 110 6.46 2.26 0.62
N LEU A 111 5.75 1.14 0.79
CA LEU A 111 6.33 -0.17 0.55
C LEU A 111 6.55 -0.36 -0.95
N LYS A 112 7.83 -0.36 -1.34
CA LYS A 112 8.24 -0.58 -2.73
C LYS A 112 7.77 -1.96 -3.16
N THR A 113 7.38 -2.09 -4.43
CA THR A 113 6.75 -3.30 -5.01
C THR A 113 5.41 -3.72 -4.42
N GLY A 114 4.96 -3.12 -3.30
CA GLY A 114 3.67 -3.40 -2.66
C GLY A 114 3.55 -4.83 -2.13
N LEU A 115 2.31 -5.25 -1.87
CA LEU A 115 1.99 -6.57 -1.36
C LEU A 115 2.39 -7.70 -2.31
N ARG A 116 2.43 -7.43 -3.62
CA ARG A 116 2.99 -8.38 -4.59
C ARG A 116 4.46 -8.68 -4.24
N GLY A 117 5.27 -7.65 -4.01
CA GLY A 117 6.66 -7.87 -3.64
C GLY A 117 6.80 -8.58 -2.30
N TRP A 118 5.99 -8.20 -1.30
CA TRP A 118 5.92 -8.91 -0.03
C TRP A 118 5.70 -10.42 -0.22
N ASN A 119 4.74 -10.79 -1.06
CA ASN A 119 4.49 -12.17 -1.45
C ASN A 119 5.65 -12.81 -2.23
N ASP A 120 6.26 -12.08 -3.19
CA ASP A 120 7.41 -12.56 -3.95
C ASP A 120 8.63 -12.89 -3.04
N TYR A 121 8.68 -12.36 -1.82
CA TYR A 121 9.68 -12.69 -0.78
C TYR A 121 9.20 -13.76 0.22
N GLU A 122 8.07 -14.41 -0.06
CA GLU A 122 7.47 -15.47 0.77
C GLU A 122 7.13 -15.02 2.20
N GLU A 123 6.93 -13.71 2.40
CA GLU A 123 6.54 -13.17 3.69
C GLU A 123 5.05 -13.46 3.97
N PRO A 124 4.68 -13.70 5.23
CA PRO A 124 3.36 -14.21 5.58
C PRO A 124 2.25 -13.21 5.25
N LEU A 125 1.13 -13.74 4.78
CA LEU A 125 -0.10 -13.01 4.48
C LEU A 125 -1.27 -13.62 5.25
N GLN A 126 -2.23 -12.80 5.65
CA GLN A 126 -3.45 -13.24 6.33
C GLN A 126 -4.71 -12.77 5.60
N ASN A 127 -5.76 -13.59 5.66
CA ASN A 127 -7.09 -13.21 5.16
C ASN A 127 -7.89 -12.44 6.24
N GLY A 128 -9.11 -12.02 5.91
CA GLY A 128 -10.00 -11.31 6.84
C GLY A 128 -10.44 -12.11 8.08
N ALA A 129 -10.20 -13.42 8.11
CA ALA A 129 -10.41 -14.27 9.28
C ALA A 129 -9.13 -14.42 10.15
N GLY A 130 -8.02 -13.80 9.76
CA GLY A 130 -6.72 -13.90 10.45
C GLY A 130 -5.96 -15.18 10.13
N GLU A 131 -6.41 -15.96 9.15
CA GLU A 131 -5.76 -17.21 8.75
C GLU A 131 -4.65 -16.93 7.74
N THR A 132 -3.54 -17.67 7.85
CA THR A 132 -2.45 -17.59 6.88
C THR A 132 -2.93 -18.00 5.49
N VAL A 133 -2.58 -17.21 4.49
CA VAL A 133 -2.92 -17.47 3.08
C VAL A 133 -1.82 -18.30 2.43
N ASP A 134 -2.24 -19.32 1.69
CA ASP A 134 -1.33 -20.17 0.92
C ASP A 134 -0.66 -19.39 -0.23
N ALA A 135 0.63 -19.67 -0.47
CA ALA A 135 1.43 -18.96 -1.46
C ALA A 135 0.89 -19.11 -2.90
N GLU A 136 0.36 -20.28 -3.28
CA GLU A 136 -0.19 -20.50 -4.62
C GLU A 136 -1.45 -19.65 -4.83
N ILE A 137 -2.30 -19.55 -3.81
CA ILE A 137 -3.51 -18.70 -3.83
C ILE A 137 -3.11 -17.23 -3.99
N ALA A 138 -2.07 -16.79 -3.28
CA ALA A 138 -1.59 -15.41 -3.33
C ALA A 138 -0.97 -15.08 -4.70
N ASP A 139 -0.16 -15.97 -5.26
CA ASP A 139 0.42 -15.83 -6.60
C ASP A 139 -0.66 -15.64 -7.68
N ASP A 140 -1.67 -16.50 -7.68
CA ASP A 140 -2.80 -16.46 -8.61
C ASP A 140 -3.59 -15.14 -8.52
N PHE A 141 -3.71 -14.59 -7.32
CA PHE A 141 -4.33 -13.28 -7.12
C PHE A 141 -3.50 -12.15 -7.74
N PHE A 142 -2.17 -12.21 -7.63
CA PHE A 142 -1.30 -11.16 -8.15
C PHE A 142 -1.06 -11.21 -9.66
N LEU A 143 -1.42 -12.31 -10.34
CA LEU A 143 -1.36 -12.42 -11.80
C LEU A 143 -2.03 -11.24 -12.52
N SER A 144 -1.37 -10.78 -13.58
CA SER A 144 -1.87 -9.69 -14.41
C SER A 144 -2.96 -10.20 -15.34
N LYS A 145 -4.17 -9.65 -15.20
CA LYS A 145 -5.36 -10.04 -15.98
C LYS A 145 -5.72 -8.98 -17.04
N VAL A 146 -4.71 -8.45 -17.74
CA VAL A 146 -4.91 -7.43 -18.79
C VAL A 146 -5.52 -8.09 -20.03
N ARG A 147 -6.75 -7.70 -20.35
CA ARG A 147 -7.52 -8.22 -21.49
C ARG A 147 -7.02 -7.63 -22.82
N PRO A 148 -7.23 -8.30 -23.97
CA PRO A 148 -6.71 -7.84 -25.26
C PRO A 148 -7.08 -6.39 -25.60
N GLU A 149 -8.31 -5.98 -25.32
CA GLU A 149 -8.81 -4.61 -25.58
C GLU A 149 -8.23 -3.55 -24.63
N GLN A 150 -7.60 -3.97 -23.53
CA GLN A 150 -6.90 -3.08 -22.60
C GLN A 150 -5.43 -2.87 -22.97
N ARG A 151 -4.91 -3.63 -23.94
CA ARG A 151 -3.52 -3.50 -24.40
C ARG A 151 -3.43 -2.28 -25.31
N ALA A 152 -2.25 -1.64 -25.31
CA ALA A 152 -1.98 -0.57 -26.25
C ALA A 152 -2.21 -1.07 -27.68
N PRO A 153 -2.82 -0.26 -28.57
CA PRO A 153 -2.91 -0.60 -29.98
C PRO A 153 -1.51 -0.92 -30.51
N VAL A 154 -1.38 -2.03 -31.23
CA VAL A 154 -0.15 -2.32 -31.97
C VAL A 154 -0.05 -1.25 -33.05
N ALA A 155 0.94 -0.37 -32.97
CA ALA A 155 1.18 0.59 -34.02
C ALA A 155 1.51 -0.19 -35.30
N ASP A 156 0.72 0.01 -36.36
CA ASP A 156 1.10 -0.44 -37.71
C ASP A 156 2.46 0.21 -38.02
N ARG A 157 3.48 -0.62 -38.23
CA ARG A 157 4.83 -0.19 -38.59
C ARG A 157 4.96 -0.07 -40.09
#